data_AF-D4E5H7-F1
#
_entry.id   AF-D4E5H7-F1
#
_cell.length_a   1.000
_cell.length_b   1.000
_cell.length_c   1.000
_cell.angle_alpha   90.00
_cell.angle_beta   90.00
_cell.angle_gamma   90.00
#
_symmetry.space_group_name_H-M   'P 1'
#
loop_
_entity.id
_entity.type
_entity.pdbx_description
1 polymer ?
#
loop_
_entity_poly.entity_id
_entity_poly.type
_entity_poly.pdbx_seq_one_letter_code
_entity_poly.pdbx_strand_id
1 'polypeptide(L)' 'MKDRFKGLNGDLFNNSSEISLPASATQTPEADAEAEAASALVALGYKPQEASRMVSKIAKPGADCETLIRDALRAAL' A
#
# COMPACT_ATOMS: atom_id res chain seq x y z
N MET A 1 -17.44 -21.35 22.77
CA MET A 1 -16.84 -20.29 21.94
C MET A 1 -15.87 -20.90 20.94
N LYS A 2 -16.41 -21.29 19.79
CA LYS A 2 -15.86 -22.01 18.63
C LYS A 2 -17.18 -22.39 17.96
N ASP A 3 -17.69 -21.69 16.96
CA ASP A 3 -17.22 -21.76 15.59
C ASP A 3 -17.68 -20.49 14.84
N ARG A 4 -16.74 -19.66 14.42
CA ARG A 4 -16.99 -18.50 13.55
C ARG A 4 -16.24 -18.62 12.21
N PHE A 5 -15.81 -19.83 11.85
CA PHE A 5 -15.06 -20.09 10.62
C PHE A 5 -15.91 -20.80 9.57
N LYS A 6 -17.12 -20.29 9.31
CA LYS A 6 -18.02 -20.84 8.30
C LYS A 6 -18.60 -19.70 7.48
N GLY A 7 -17.98 -19.40 6.34
CA GLY A 7 -18.60 -18.54 5.34
C GLY A 7 -17.71 -17.94 4.25
N LEU A 8 -16.41 -17.73 4.46
CA LEU A 8 -15.66 -16.82 3.57
C LEU A 8 -15.01 -17.48 2.34
N ASN A 9 -15.02 -18.80 2.18
CA ASN A 9 -14.25 -19.46 1.11
C ASN A 9 -15.04 -19.74 -0.19
N GLY A 10 -16.33 -19.36 -0.27
CA GLY A 10 -17.20 -19.74 -1.40
C GLY A 10 -17.60 -18.62 -2.35
N ASP A 11 -17.53 -17.36 -1.93
CA ASP A 11 -18.11 -16.24 -2.68
C ASP A 11 -17.07 -15.38 -3.44
N LEU A 12 -15.78 -15.52 -3.11
CA LEU A 12 -14.71 -14.72 -3.75
C LEU A 12 -14.38 -15.17 -5.19
N PHE A 13 -14.68 -16.41 -5.57
CA PHE A 13 -14.24 -16.99 -6.84
C PHE A 13 -15.34 -17.07 -7.91
N ASN A 14 -16.58 -16.68 -7.60
CA ASN A 14 -17.70 -16.77 -8.55
C ASN A 14 -18.01 -15.44 -9.27
N ASN A 15 -17.23 -14.37 -9.05
CA ASN A 15 -17.43 -13.12 -9.79
C ASN A 15 -16.61 -13.09 -11.09
N SER A 16 -16.99 -13.96 -12.04
CA SER A 16 -16.67 -13.82 -13.46
C SER A 16 -17.69 -12.91 -14.16
N SER A 17 -17.88 -11.70 -13.63
CA SER A 17 -18.61 -10.64 -14.31
C SER A 17 -18.11 -9.29 -13.80
N GLU A 18 -17.18 -8.73 -14.56
CA GLU A 18 -16.73 -7.33 -14.46
C GLU A 18 -15.69 -7.03 -13.37
N ILE A 19 -14.47 -7.59 -13.52
CA ILE A 19 -13.29 -6.78 -13.19
C ILE A 19 -13.24 -5.65 -14.22
N SER A 20 -13.95 -4.57 -13.93
CA SER A 20 -13.53 -3.27 -14.41
C SER A 20 -12.16 -3.06 -13.78
N LEU A 21 -11.09 -3.34 -14.52
CA LEU A 21 -9.77 -2.84 -14.13
C LEU A 21 -9.97 -1.34 -13.91
N PRO A 22 -9.56 -0.76 -12.76
CA PRO A 22 -9.53 0.69 -12.67
C PRO A 22 -8.65 1.13 -13.83
N ALA A 23 -9.28 1.74 -14.85
CA ALA A 23 -8.63 2.22 -16.05
C ALA A 23 -7.41 2.98 -15.58
N SER A 24 -6.21 2.42 -15.84
CA SER A 24 -4.91 2.80 -15.27
C SER A 24 -5.01 4.21 -14.76
N ALA A 25 -5.43 4.35 -13.50
CA ALA A 25 -5.86 5.64 -13.03
C ALA A 25 -4.59 6.46 -13.20
N THR A 26 -4.68 7.58 -13.90
CA THR A 26 -3.71 8.65 -13.77
C THR A 26 -3.79 9.10 -12.32
N GLN A 27 -3.32 8.23 -11.42
CA GLN A 27 -3.06 8.50 -10.04
C GLN A 27 -2.02 9.59 -10.13
N THR A 28 -2.37 10.74 -9.59
CA THR A 28 -1.45 11.84 -9.43
C THR A 28 -0.11 11.27 -8.97
N PRO A 29 1.01 11.61 -9.63
CA PRO A 29 2.31 10.96 -9.39
C PRO A 29 2.73 10.98 -7.91
N GLU A 30 2.20 11.93 -7.14
CA GLU A 30 2.38 12.03 -5.69
C GLU A 30 1.74 10.87 -4.90
N ALA A 31 0.49 10.51 -5.21
CA ALA A 31 -0.21 9.42 -4.52
C ALA A 31 0.39 8.04 -4.89
N ASP A 32 0.92 7.94 -6.11
CA ASP A 32 1.65 6.76 -6.57
C ASP A 32 3.00 6.64 -5.86
N ALA A 33 3.74 7.74 -5.71
CA ALA A 33 5.04 7.76 -5.04
C ALA A 33 4.95 7.35 -3.55
N GLU A 34 3.93 7.79 -2.83
CA GLU A 34 3.73 7.38 -1.43
C GLU A 34 3.40 5.88 -1.30
N ALA A 35 2.51 5.38 -2.16
CA ALA A 35 2.09 3.98 -2.16
C ALA A 35 3.24 3.04 -2.56
N GLU A 36 4.03 3.42 -3.55
CA GLU A 36 5.23 2.69 -3.98
C GLU A 36 6.30 2.69 -2.88
N ALA A 37 6.53 3.83 -2.23
CA ALA A 37 7.48 3.91 -1.12
C ALA A 37 7.06 3.04 0.06
N ALA A 38 5.77 3.03 0.41
CA ALA A 38 5.24 2.16 1.46
C ALA A 38 5.42 0.68 1.11
N SER A 39 5.15 0.30 -0.15
CA SER A 39 5.33 -1.07 -0.64
C SER A 39 6.80 -1.51 -0.59
N ALA A 40 7.73 -0.61 -0.95
CA ALA A 40 9.17 -0.86 -0.85
C ALA A 40 9.61 -1.08 0.61
N LEU A 41 9.13 -0.25 1.55
CA LEU A 41 9.42 -0.44 2.97
C LEU A 41 8.87 -1.77 3.49
N VAL A 42 7.68 -2.19 3.04
CA VAL A 42 7.14 -3.51 3.38
C VAL A 42 8.03 -4.63 2.85
N ALA A 43 8.54 -4.51 1.62
CA ALA A 43 9.49 -5.47 1.05
C ALA A 43 10.81 -5.55 1.82
N LEU A 44 11.22 -4.46 2.51
CA LEU A 44 12.37 -4.44 3.42
C LEU A 44 12.08 -5.07 4.79
N GLY A 45 10.83 -5.48 5.06
CA GLY A 45 10.41 -6.16 6.30
C GLY A 45 9.67 -5.27 7.29
N TYR A 46 9.34 -4.02 6.93
CA TYR A 46 8.49 -3.18 7.77
C TYR A 46 7.03 -3.64 7.70
N LYS A 47 6.28 -3.44 8.79
CA LYS A 47 4.84 -3.74 8.81
C LYS A 47 4.10 -2.76 7.89
N PRO A 48 3.06 -3.18 7.14
CA PRO A 48 2.32 -2.29 6.23
C PRO A 48 1.78 -1.00 6.87
N GLN A 49 1.29 -1.13 8.11
CA GLN A 49 0.80 0.00 8.92
C GLN A 49 1.92 0.98 9.26
N GLU A 50 3.10 0.47 9.63
CA GLU A 50 4.27 1.28 9.99
C GLU A 50 4.86 1.95 8.75
N ALA A 51 5.02 1.20 7.65
CA ALA A 51 5.51 1.71 6.37
C ALA A 51 4.65 2.88 5.88
N SER A 52 3.32 2.71 5.85
CA SER A 52 2.40 3.77 5.43
C SER A 52 2.53 5.00 6.33
N ARG A 53 2.60 4.80 7.65
CA ARG A 53 2.74 5.89 8.62
C ARG A 53 4.07 6.63 8.49
N MET A 54 5.16 5.91 8.24
CA MET A 54 6.49 6.49 8.04
C MET A 54 6.51 7.37 6.80
N VAL A 55 5.96 6.88 5.69
CA VAL A 55 5.88 7.62 4.43
C VAL A 55 4.97 8.84 4.56
N SER A 56 3.76 8.72 5.09
CA SER A 56 2.85 9.86 5.25
C SER A 56 3.39 10.95 6.18
N LYS A 57 4.31 10.63 7.09
CA LYS A 57 4.95 11.62 7.98
C LYS A 57 5.97 12.49 7.26
N ILE A 58 6.62 11.96 6.22
CA ILE A 58 7.67 12.65 5.45
C ILE A 58 7.19 13.10 4.07
N ALA A 59 6.02 12.61 3.64
CA ALA A 59 5.42 12.93 2.35
C ALA A 59 5.29 14.43 2.19
N LYS A 60 5.78 14.92 1.05
CA LYS A 60 5.73 16.33 0.66
C LYS A 60 5.24 16.43 -0.77
N PRO A 61 4.56 17.52 -1.12
CA PRO A 61 4.09 17.71 -2.48
C PRO A 61 5.24 17.63 -3.49
N GLY A 62 5.10 16.75 -4.48
CA GLY A 62 6.12 16.51 -5.51
C GLY A 62 7.38 15.76 -5.05
N ALA A 63 7.35 15.05 -3.92
CA ALA A 63 8.45 14.18 -3.51
C ALA A 63 8.47 12.87 -4.33
N ASP A 64 9.65 12.51 -4.84
CA ASP A 64 9.84 11.24 -5.55
C ASP A 64 9.84 10.04 -4.58
N CYS A 65 9.37 8.89 -5.06
CA CYS A 65 9.35 7.62 -4.32
C CYS A 65 10.72 7.29 -3.68
N GLU A 66 11.81 7.45 -4.42
CA GLU A 66 13.16 7.18 -3.92
C GLU A 66 13.55 8.10 -2.75
N THR A 67 13.13 9.36 -2.80
CA THR A 67 13.36 10.33 -1.71
C THR A 67 12.56 9.93 -0.48
N LEU A 68 11.30 9.51 -0.65
CA LEU A 68 10.45 9.04 0.45
C LEU A 68 11.06 7.80 1.13
N ILE A 69 11.54 6.81 0.35
CA ILE A 69 12.17 5.62 0.92
C ILE A 69 13.42 5.99 1.73
N ARG A 70 14.29 6.87 1.20
CA ARG A 70 15.50 7.30 1.93
C ARG A 70 15.17 8.01 3.22
N ASP A 71 14.26 8.98 3.19
CA ASP A 71 13.93 9.78 4.37
C ASP A 71 13.24 8.92 5.42
N ALA A 72 12.39 7.97 5.01
CA ALA A 72 11.72 7.02 5.89
C ALA A 72 12.73 6.11 6.61
N LEU A 73 13.71 5.56 5.88
CA LEU A 73 14.78 4.75 6.47
C LEU A 73 15.67 5.57 7.38
N ARG A 74 15.97 6.82 7.01
CA ARG A 74 16.77 7.73 7.85
C ARG A 74 16.07 8.10 9.14
N ALA A 75 14.74 8.22 9.13
CA ALA A 75 13.94 8.50 10.32
C ALA A 75 13.70 7.27 11.21
N ALA A 76 13.94 6.06 10.71
CA ALA A 76 13.83 4.81 11.45
C ALA A 76 15.12 4.38 12.16
N LEU A 77 16.23 5.02 11.83
CA LEU A 77 17.55 4.87 12.47
C LEU A 77 17.68 5.88 13.62
#